data_AF-A0A016WNM8-F1
#
_entry.id   AF-A0A016WNM8-F1
#
_cell.length_a   1.000
_cell.length_b   1.000
_cell.length_c   1.000
_cell.angle_alpha   90.00
_cell.angle_beta   90.00
_cell.angle_gamma   90.00
#
_symmetry.space_group_name_H-M   'P 1'
#
loop_
_entity.id
_entity.type
_entity.pdbx_description
1 polymer ?
#
loop_
_entity_poly.entity_id
_entity_poly.type
_entity_poly.pdbx_seq_one_letter_code
_entity_poly.pdbx_strand_id
1 'polypeptide(L)'
;MKATLDKLMHAVQGIAKQNVAQVTVSVKTIHDRLLALRNVPSLLESQVDGGTRSQSRTGEELASLAEACIDGECGKIDSELEKLKEVEEQLIETVAIVSRILPSTINELLAQTEESGKNMQELAKLLRVDSTKVVERVKAMLQEVPTQMSRCIQVSQNDVLGPSTSRSGEASITNAQLNADEFRNVEYHLEFDPIAAAQGEPRGLQSLNPVLNRSNPSVL
;
A
#
# COMPACT_ATOMS: atom_id res chain seq x y z
N MET A 1 9.13 22.57 12.33
CA MET A 1 8.30 21.69 11.48
C MET A 1 7.24 20.96 12.31
N LYS A 2 7.62 20.17 13.32
CA LYS A 2 6.69 19.47 14.24
C LYS A 2 5.57 20.36 14.80
N ALA A 3 5.92 21.48 15.46
CA ALA A 3 4.92 22.39 16.03
C ALA A 3 3.94 23.00 15.01
N THR A 4 4.34 23.18 13.75
CA THR A 4 3.44 23.67 12.68
C THR A 4 2.50 22.56 12.24
N LEU A 5 2.98 21.32 12.16
CA LEU A 5 2.20 20.15 11.79
C LEU A 5 1.16 19.81 12.87
N ASP A 6 1.54 19.90 14.15
CA ASP A 6 0.62 19.71 15.28
C ASP A 6 -0.53 20.73 15.26
N LYS A 7 -0.23 22.00 14.96
CA LYS A 7 -1.25 23.04 14.81
C LYS A 7 -2.20 22.75 13.66
N LEU A 8 -1.68 22.32 12.50
CA LEU A 8 -2.50 21.97 11.35
C LEU A 8 -3.40 20.77 11.66
N MET A 9 -2.85 19.74 12.32
CA MET A 9 -3.58 18.55 12.74
C MET A 9 -4.74 18.88 13.68
N HIS A 10 -4.51 19.74 14.68
CA HIS A 10 -5.57 20.20 15.56
C HIS A 10 -6.63 21.02 14.82
N ALA A 11 -6.23 21.89 13.89
CA ALA A 11 -7.18 22.66 13.08
C ALA A 11 -8.06 21.75 12.22
N VAL A 12 -7.47 20.79 11.51
CA VAL A 12 -8.21 19.82 10.68
C VAL A 12 -9.14 18.97 11.53
N GLN A 13 -8.69 18.51 12.70
CA GLN A 13 -9.54 17.77 13.63
C GLN A 13 -10.70 18.62 14.15
N GLY A 14 -10.45 19.88 14.48
CA GLY A 14 -11.48 20.82 14.93
C GLY A 14 -12.55 21.05 13.87
N ILE A 15 -12.13 21.33 12.63
CA ILE A 15 -13.02 21.52 11.49
C ILE A 15 -13.87 20.26 11.24
N ALA A 16 -13.23 19.09 11.23
CA ALA A 16 -13.93 17.84 10.96
C ALA A 16 -15.00 17.55 12.04
N LYS A 17 -14.67 17.73 13.33
CA LYS A 17 -15.63 17.57 14.43
C LYS A 17 -16.77 18.58 14.37
N GLN A 18 -16.47 19.84 14.05
CA GLN A 18 -17.47 20.88 13.92
C GLN A 18 -18.45 20.58 12.78
N ASN A 19 -17.93 20.15 11.63
CA ASN A 19 -18.76 19.79 10.48
C ASN A 19 -19.71 18.64 10.80
N VAL A 20 -19.24 17.59 11.49
CA VAL A 20 -20.12 16.49 11.96
C VAL A 20 -21.23 17.05 12.84
N ALA A 21 -20.88 17.79 13.88
CA ALA A 21 -21.86 18.33 14.81
C ALA A 21 -22.92 19.20 14.10
N GLN A 22 -22.49 20.03 13.14
CA GLN A 22 -23.40 20.86 12.35
C GLN A 22 -24.33 20.03 11.48
N VAL A 23 -23.80 19.02 10.78
CA VAL A 23 -24.60 18.13 9.92
C VAL A 23 -25.62 17.35 10.75
N THR A 24 -25.21 16.74 11.87
CA THR A 24 -26.11 16.02 12.78
C THR A 24 -27.28 16.89 13.24
N VAL A 25 -27.00 18.12 13.69
CA VAL A 25 -28.04 19.05 14.14
C VAL A 25 -28.96 19.45 12.99
N SER A 26 -28.42 19.69 11.80
CA SER A 26 -29.19 20.06 10.62
C SER A 26 -30.12 18.91 10.18
N VAL A 27 -29.59 17.69 10.05
CA VAL A 27 -30.35 16.48 9.68
C VAL A 27 -31.50 16.27 10.66
N LYS A 28 -31.23 16.35 11.97
CA LYS A 28 -32.26 16.24 13.00
C LYS A 28 -33.34 17.32 12.88
N THR A 29 -32.93 18.58 12.71
CA THR A 29 -33.86 19.71 12.62
C THR A 29 -34.77 19.59 11.39
N ILE A 30 -34.23 19.17 10.25
CA ILE A 30 -35.01 18.98 9.02
C ILE A 30 -36.00 17.83 9.22
N HIS A 31 -35.57 16.72 9.83
CA HIS A 31 -36.44 15.60 10.14
C HIS A 31 -37.61 15.98 11.06
N ASP A 32 -37.33 16.70 12.15
CA ASP A 32 -38.37 17.17 13.09
C ASP A 32 -39.38 18.10 12.40
N ARG A 33 -38.91 18.97 11.50
CA ARG A 33 -39.78 19.85 10.70
C ARG A 33 -40.62 19.09 9.67
N LEU A 34 -40.07 18.04 9.07
CA LEU A 34 -40.81 17.16 8.16
C LEU A 34 -41.96 16.45 8.86
N LEU A 35 -41.72 15.93 10.06
CA LEU A 35 -42.77 15.33 10.88
C LEU A 35 -43.86 16.35 11.21
N ALA A 36 -43.49 17.58 11.55
CA ALA A 36 -44.47 18.65 11.80
C ALA A 36 -45.31 18.96 10.55
N LEU A 37 -44.69 19.04 9.37
CA LEU A 37 -45.38 19.29 8.09
C LEU A 37 -46.37 18.18 7.72
N ARG A 38 -45.98 16.91 7.90
CA ARG A 38 -46.87 15.76 7.67
C ARG A 38 -48.10 15.75 8.59
N ASN A 39 -48.00 16.35 9.77
CA ASN A 39 -49.10 16.43 10.71
C ASN A 39 -50.01 17.65 10.49
N VAL A 40 -49.70 18.54 9.53
CA VAL A 40 -50.54 19.73 9.26
C VAL A 40 -51.94 19.36 8.77
N PRO A 41 -52.14 18.40 7.83
CA PRO A 41 -53.48 18.02 7.38
C PRO A 41 -54.38 17.54 8.52
N SER A 42 -53.88 16.65 9.39
CA SER A 42 -54.63 16.13 10.54
C SER A 42 -54.93 17.20 11.59
N LEU A 43 -54.01 18.15 11.80
CA LEU A 43 -54.25 19.30 12.67
C LEU A 43 -55.39 20.19 12.15
N LEU A 44 -55.42 20.45 10.84
CA LEU A 44 -56.44 21.26 10.18
C LEU A 44 -57.81 20.56 10.17
N GLU A 45 -57.84 19.25 9.94
CA GLU A 45 -59.06 18.44 9.95
C GLU A 45 -59.72 18.45 11.34
N SER A 46 -58.93 18.28 12.41
CA SER A 46 -59.40 18.35 13.80
C SER A 46 -59.98 19.72 14.20
N GLN A 47 -59.56 20.79 13.53
CA GLN A 47 -59.99 22.17 13.83
C GLN A 47 -61.29 22.55 13.09
N VAL A 48 -61.61 21.84 12.00
CA VAL A 48 -62.76 22.10 11.13
C VAL A 48 -64.03 21.37 11.59
N ASP A 49 -63.89 20.24 12.29
CA ASP A 49 -65.01 19.36 12.70
C ASP A 49 -65.95 19.99 13.77
N GLY A 50 -65.56 21.12 14.37
CA GLY A 50 -66.38 21.87 15.34
C GLY A 50 -67.30 22.94 14.75
N GLY A 51 -67.16 23.27 13.45
CA GLY A 51 -67.95 24.29 12.77
C GLY A 51 -68.86 23.65 11.72
N THR A 52 -70.12 24.08 11.65
CA THR A 52 -71.16 23.56 10.74
C THR A 52 -70.74 23.71 9.27
N ARG A 53 -69.91 22.79 8.77
CA ARG A 53 -69.37 22.82 7.41
C ARG A 53 -70.18 21.86 6.56
N SER A 54 -70.98 22.41 5.66
CA SER A 54 -71.51 21.64 4.53
C SER A 54 -70.31 21.05 3.78
N GLN A 55 -70.12 19.74 3.88
CA GLN A 55 -69.14 18.98 3.10
C GLN A 55 -69.48 19.15 1.62
N SER A 56 -68.83 20.12 0.98
CA SER A 56 -68.85 20.23 -0.48
C SER A 56 -67.85 19.23 -1.04
N ARG A 57 -68.26 18.46 -2.05
CA ARG A 57 -67.39 17.53 -2.81
C ARG A 57 -66.08 18.19 -3.28
N THR A 58 -66.14 19.48 -3.62
CA THR A 58 -64.96 20.28 -4.02
C THR A 58 -63.98 20.53 -2.86
N GLY A 59 -64.45 20.58 -1.62
CA GLY A 59 -63.62 20.79 -0.44
C GLY A 59 -62.85 19.55 -0.02
N GLU A 60 -63.46 18.37 -0.16
CA GLU A 60 -62.83 17.08 0.11
C GLU A 60 -61.74 16.76 -0.92
N GLU A 61 -62.03 16.96 -2.22
CA GLU A 61 -61.05 16.81 -3.31
C GLU A 61 -59.84 17.74 -3.13
N LEU A 62 -60.05 18.97 -2.67
CA LEU A 62 -58.97 19.92 -2.38
C LEU A 62 -58.12 19.50 -1.17
N ALA A 63 -58.74 18.93 -0.13
CA ALA A 63 -58.02 18.42 1.05
C ALA A 63 -57.15 17.20 0.68
N SER A 64 -57.71 16.24 -0.06
CA SER A 64 -56.95 15.08 -0.55
C SER A 64 -55.81 15.50 -1.49
N LEU A 65 -56.01 16.51 -2.34
CA LEU A 65 -54.94 17.04 -3.19
C LEU A 65 -53.83 17.70 -2.36
N ALA A 66 -54.19 18.47 -1.33
CA ALA A 66 -53.22 19.10 -0.44
C ALA A 66 -52.39 18.07 0.35
N GLU A 67 -53.04 17.02 0.86
CA GLU A 67 -52.37 15.90 1.54
C GLU A 67 -51.41 15.16 0.59
N ALA A 68 -51.86 14.80 -0.61
CA ALA A 68 -51.02 14.16 -1.62
C ALA A 68 -49.82 15.03 -2.05
N CYS A 69 -50.02 16.35 -2.14
CA CYS A 69 -48.93 17.30 -2.41
C CYS A 69 -47.91 17.35 -1.25
N ILE A 70 -48.39 17.41 0.00
CA ILE A 70 -47.53 17.42 1.19
C ILE A 70 -46.73 16.12 1.26
N ASP A 71 -47.37 14.97 1.08
CA ASP A 71 -46.70 13.67 1.11
C ASP A 71 -45.68 13.53 -0.01
N GLY A 72 -46.01 14.00 -1.22
CA GLY A 72 -45.09 13.97 -2.36
C GLY A 72 -43.82 14.79 -2.12
N GLU A 73 -43.95 16.01 -1.60
CA GLU A 73 -42.79 16.85 -1.27
C GLU A 73 -42.03 16.32 -0.04
N CYS A 74 -42.74 15.84 0.98
CA CYS A 74 -42.10 15.22 2.15
C CYS A 74 -41.31 13.97 1.77
N GLY A 75 -41.81 13.15 0.84
CA GLY A 75 -41.11 11.98 0.32
C GLY A 75 -39.81 12.35 -0.39
N LYS A 76 -39.80 13.43 -1.20
CA LYS A 76 -38.57 13.93 -1.83
C LYS A 76 -37.54 14.37 -0.80
N ILE A 77 -37.96 15.10 0.23
CA ILE A 77 -37.06 15.58 1.29
C ILE A 77 -36.55 14.39 2.12
N ASP A 78 -37.36 13.36 2.38
CA ASP A 78 -36.91 12.14 3.05
C ASP A 78 -35.79 11.42 2.26
N SER A 79 -35.92 11.32 0.93
CA SER A 79 -34.86 10.75 0.09
C SER A 79 -33.56 11.56 0.15
N GLU A 80 -33.64 12.89 0.20
CA GLU A 80 -32.45 13.74 0.37
C GLU A 80 -31.88 13.66 1.79
N LEU A 81 -32.72 13.50 2.81
CA LEU A 81 -32.29 13.26 4.19
C LEU A 81 -31.53 11.94 4.33
N GLU A 82 -31.95 10.89 3.62
CA GLU A 82 -31.24 9.62 3.61
C GLU A 82 -29.83 9.76 3.03
N LYS A 83 -29.70 10.47 1.90
CA LYS A 83 -28.38 10.81 1.32
C LYS A 83 -27.53 11.65 2.29
N LEU A 84 -28.15 12.60 2.99
CA LEU A 84 -27.44 13.42 3.99
C LEU A 84 -26.96 12.58 5.19
N LYS A 85 -27.70 11.56 5.61
CA LYS A 85 -27.25 10.62 6.64
C LYS A 85 -26.04 9.80 6.17
N GLU A 86 -26.05 9.34 4.93
CA GLU A 86 -24.89 8.65 4.36
C GLU A 86 -23.64 9.55 4.37
N VAL A 87 -23.80 10.83 4.00
CA VAL A 87 -22.71 11.81 4.10
C VAL A 87 -22.28 12.06 5.55
N GLU A 88 -23.21 12.09 6.49
CA GLU A 88 -22.92 12.20 7.92
C GLU A 88 -22.06 11.02 8.41
N GLU A 89 -22.40 9.79 8.04
CA GLU A 89 -21.65 8.58 8.37
C GLU A 89 -20.22 8.62 7.80
N GLN A 90 -20.07 8.98 6.53
CA GLN A 90 -18.75 9.15 5.90
C GLN A 90 -17.91 10.23 6.59
N LEU A 91 -18.55 11.30 7.04
CA LEU A 91 -17.88 12.38 7.76
C LEU A 91 -17.43 11.93 9.16
N ILE A 92 -18.23 11.12 9.86
CA ILE A 92 -17.86 10.50 11.14
C ILE A 92 -16.64 9.59 10.95
N GLU A 93 -16.62 8.76 9.90
CA GLU A 93 -15.47 7.91 9.57
C GLU A 93 -14.22 8.76 9.30
N THR A 94 -14.37 9.83 8.51
CA THR A 94 -13.28 10.77 8.21
C THR A 94 -12.72 11.39 9.49
N VAL A 95 -13.58 11.81 10.42
CA VAL A 95 -13.17 12.31 11.74
C VAL A 95 -12.37 11.27 12.52
N ALA A 96 -12.76 9.99 12.47
CA ALA A 96 -12.05 8.91 13.14
C ALA A 96 -10.64 8.73 12.55
N ILE A 97 -10.50 8.72 11.22
CA ILE A 97 -9.21 8.61 10.53
C ILE A 97 -8.30 9.80 10.91
N VAL A 98 -8.81 11.01 10.79
CA VAL A 98 -8.08 12.26 11.09
C VAL A 98 -7.69 12.35 12.57
N SER A 99 -8.52 11.83 13.47
CA SER A 99 -8.29 11.92 14.91
C SER A 99 -7.38 10.82 15.46
N ARG A 100 -7.26 9.68 14.78
CA ARG A 100 -6.55 8.50 15.31
C ARG A 100 -5.40 8.06 14.43
N ILE A 101 -5.66 7.79 13.16
CA ILE A 101 -4.69 7.17 12.25
C ILE A 101 -3.66 8.20 11.79
N LEU A 102 -4.13 9.36 11.33
CA LEU A 102 -3.25 10.40 10.81
C LEU A 102 -2.20 10.87 11.84
N PRO A 103 -2.56 11.16 13.11
CA PRO A 103 -1.58 11.55 14.12
C PRO A 103 -0.53 10.48 14.40
N SER A 104 -0.92 9.20 14.47
CA SER A 104 0.05 8.12 14.72
C SER A 104 1.04 7.97 13.58
N THR A 105 0.56 7.99 12.33
CA THR A 105 1.42 7.85 11.14
C THR A 105 2.39 9.03 11.01
N ILE A 106 1.92 10.25 11.26
CA ILE A 106 2.78 11.44 11.25
C ILE A 106 3.88 11.35 12.31
N ASN A 107 3.53 10.97 13.53
CA ASN A 107 4.50 10.85 14.62
C ASN A 107 5.54 9.77 14.34
N GLU A 108 5.13 8.64 13.77
CA GLU A 108 6.03 7.59 13.35
C GLU A 108 7.00 8.06 12.26
N LEU A 109 6.51 8.74 11.22
CA LEU A 109 7.35 9.29 10.16
C LEU A 109 8.33 10.36 10.67
N LEU A 110 7.89 11.20 11.61
CA LEU A 110 8.77 12.16 12.28
C LEU A 110 9.89 11.44 13.05
N ALA A 111 9.56 10.40 13.82
CA ALA A 111 10.54 9.61 14.54
C ALA A 111 11.53 8.90 13.60
N GLN A 112 11.04 8.31 12.51
CA GLN A 112 11.89 7.67 11.49
C GLN A 112 12.83 8.69 10.82
N THR A 113 12.34 9.91 10.56
CA THR A 113 13.15 10.99 9.96
C THR A 113 14.23 11.48 10.92
N GLU A 114 13.89 11.68 12.19
CA GLU A 114 14.86 12.05 13.23
C GLU A 114 15.94 10.98 13.39
N GLU A 115 15.56 9.70 13.38
CA GLU A 115 16.49 8.58 13.50
C GLU A 115 17.38 8.44 12.26
N SER A 116 16.79 8.55 11.06
CA SER A 116 17.55 8.58 9.81
C SER A 116 18.57 9.74 9.79
N GLY A 117 18.18 10.90 10.32
CA GLY A 117 19.07 12.04 10.48
C GLY A 117 20.27 11.75 11.39
N LYS A 118 20.05 11.09 12.54
CA LYS A 118 21.14 10.66 13.44
C LYS A 118 22.05 9.64 12.77
N ASN A 119 21.48 8.62 12.13
CA ASN A 119 22.23 7.59 11.41
C ASN A 119 23.10 8.21 10.30
N MET A 120 22.57 9.19 9.57
CA MET A 120 23.33 9.90 8.54
C MET A 120 24.45 10.75 9.13
N GLN A 121 24.25 11.37 10.31
CA GLN A 121 25.31 12.09 11.01
C GLN A 121 26.42 11.16 11.52
N GLU A 122 26.07 10.00 12.07
CA GLU A 122 27.05 9.00 12.51
C GLU A 122 27.88 8.47 11.33
N LEU A 123 27.22 8.14 10.22
CA LEU A 123 27.90 7.69 9.00
C LEU A 123 28.81 8.79 8.43
N ALA A 124 28.40 10.07 8.47
CA ALA A 124 29.25 11.19 8.12
C ALA A 124 30.52 11.26 8.97
N LYS A 125 30.41 11.09 10.28
CA LYS A 125 31.57 11.06 11.20
C LYS A 125 32.51 9.91 10.85
N LEU A 126 31.97 8.71 10.59
CA LEU A 126 32.74 7.52 10.24
C LEU A 126 33.49 7.71 8.92
N LEU A 127 32.83 8.30 7.92
CA LEU A 127 33.39 8.56 6.59
C LEU A 127 34.20 9.85 6.50
N ARG A 128 34.22 10.67 7.56
CA ARG A 128 34.85 12.00 7.62
C ARG A 128 34.38 12.94 6.51
N VAL A 129 33.08 12.94 6.23
CA VAL A 129 32.43 13.83 5.27
C VAL A 129 31.28 14.57 5.93
N ASP A 130 30.83 15.66 5.31
CA ASP A 130 29.60 16.34 5.72
C ASP A 130 28.39 15.41 5.55
N SER A 131 27.37 15.55 6.42
CA SER A 131 26.17 14.69 6.40
C SER A 131 25.43 14.70 5.06
N THR A 132 25.53 15.79 4.31
CA THR A 132 24.93 15.95 2.98
C THR A 132 25.69 15.20 1.87
N LYS A 133 26.96 14.84 2.11
CA LYS A 133 27.85 14.18 1.13
C LYS A 133 28.06 12.70 1.39
N VAL A 134 27.44 12.17 2.45
CA VAL A 134 27.55 10.75 2.85
C VAL A 134 27.19 9.82 1.69
N VAL A 135 26.08 10.08 1.01
CA VAL A 135 25.59 9.25 -0.09
C VAL A 135 26.58 9.24 -1.26
N GLU A 136 27.12 10.40 -1.62
CA GLU A 136 28.13 10.52 -2.69
C GLU A 136 29.42 9.76 -2.31
N ARG A 137 29.86 9.86 -1.05
CA ARG A 137 31.05 9.17 -0.57
C ARG A 137 30.88 7.65 -0.55
N VAL A 138 29.75 7.15 -0.06
CA VAL A 138 29.43 5.71 -0.08
C VAL A 138 29.39 5.19 -1.51
N LYS A 139 28.78 5.95 -2.43
CA LYS A 139 28.73 5.59 -3.85
C LYS A 139 30.13 5.51 -4.47
N ALA A 140 31.00 6.47 -4.18
CA ALA A 140 32.40 6.45 -4.63
C ALA A 140 33.15 5.22 -4.07
N MET A 141 32.97 4.90 -2.78
CA MET A 141 33.60 3.74 -2.17
C MET A 141 33.14 2.42 -2.82
N LEU A 142 31.84 2.25 -3.07
CA LEU A 142 31.32 1.05 -3.74
C LEU A 142 31.86 0.89 -5.18
N GLN A 143 32.19 2.00 -5.84
CA GLN A 143 32.83 1.99 -7.17
C GLN A 143 34.35 1.73 -7.11
N GLU A 144 35.02 2.07 -6.00
CA GLU A 144 36.46 1.84 -5.78
C GLU A 144 36.79 0.41 -5.35
N VAL A 145 35.83 -0.31 -4.73
CA VAL A 145 36.02 -1.69 -4.22
C VAL A 145 36.45 -2.70 -5.29
N PRO A 146 35.88 -2.72 -6.51
CA PRO A 146 36.35 -3.61 -7.58
C PRO A 146 37.81 -3.33 -8.00
N THR A 147 38.23 -2.05 -7.96
CA THR A 147 39.55 -1.62 -8.46
C THR A 147 40.69 -1.91 -7.48
N GLN A 148 40.42 -1.88 -6.17
CA GLN A 148 41.42 -2.25 -5.16
C GLN A 148 41.65 -3.76 -5.08
N MET A 149 40.60 -4.57 -5.25
CA MET A 149 40.75 -6.03 -5.29
C MET A 149 41.63 -6.49 -6.46
N SER A 150 41.51 -5.88 -7.64
CA SER A 150 42.37 -6.19 -8.78
C SER A 150 43.84 -5.80 -8.57
N ARG A 151 44.12 -4.72 -7.82
CA ARG A 151 45.51 -4.30 -7.51
C ARG A 151 46.20 -5.19 -6.50
N CYS A 152 45.47 -5.70 -5.50
CA CYS A 152 46.08 -6.54 -4.46
C CYS A 152 46.58 -7.88 -5.01
N ILE A 153 45.97 -8.37 -6.11
CA ILE A 153 46.38 -9.60 -6.80
C ILE A 153 47.66 -9.39 -7.64
N GLN A 154 47.89 -8.18 -8.18
CA GLN A 154 49.03 -7.91 -9.07
C GLN A 154 50.35 -7.58 -8.36
N VAL A 155 50.32 -7.12 -7.10
CA VAL A 155 51.54 -6.72 -6.38
C VAL A 155 52.38 -7.92 -5.91
N SER A 156 51.84 -9.14 -5.92
CA SER A 156 52.55 -10.33 -5.43
C SER A 156 53.41 -11.06 -6.48
N GLN A 157 53.58 -10.55 -7.71
CA GLN A 157 54.28 -11.25 -8.81
C GLN A 157 55.61 -10.62 -9.28
N ASN A 158 56.12 -9.57 -8.64
CA ASN A 158 57.24 -8.79 -9.20
C ASN A 158 58.58 -8.88 -8.43
N ASP A 159 58.89 -10.02 -7.82
CA ASP A 159 60.26 -10.29 -7.35
C ASP A 159 60.67 -11.71 -7.77
N VAL A 160 61.38 -11.84 -8.89
CA VAL A 160 62.61 -12.65 -9.08
C VAL A 160 63.11 -12.42 -10.52
N LEU A 161 64.29 -11.81 -10.62
CA LEU A 161 65.08 -11.64 -11.83
C LEU A 161 65.90 -12.92 -12.09
N GLY A 162 65.78 -13.53 -13.26
CA GLY A 162 66.64 -14.64 -13.69
C GLY A 162 66.37 -15.08 -15.13
N PRO A 163 67.38 -15.16 -16.02
CA PRO A 163 67.15 -15.33 -17.46
C PRO A 163 67.16 -16.80 -17.86
N SER A 164 66.18 -17.25 -18.65
CA SER A 164 66.37 -18.30 -19.67
C SER A 164 65.11 -18.52 -20.51
N THR A 165 65.30 -18.31 -21.81
CA THR A 165 64.58 -18.88 -22.96
C THR A 165 63.76 -20.15 -22.70
N SER A 166 62.46 -20.13 -23.02
CA SER A 166 61.85 -20.89 -24.14
C SER A 166 60.31 -21.03 -24.01
N ARG A 167 59.65 -20.80 -25.15
CA ARG A 167 58.34 -21.29 -25.62
C ARG A 167 57.12 -21.29 -24.66
N SER A 168 56.20 -20.39 -25.01
CA SER A 168 54.73 -20.55 -25.04
C SER A 168 54.17 -21.94 -24.69
N GLY A 169 53.44 -22.00 -23.59
CA GLY A 169 52.54 -23.09 -23.18
C GLY A 169 51.92 -22.72 -21.83
N GLU A 170 50.60 -22.72 -21.75
CA GLU A 170 49.79 -22.38 -20.57
C GLU A 170 50.38 -22.96 -19.27
N ALA A 171 50.84 -22.09 -18.38
CA ALA A 171 51.15 -22.47 -17.01
C ALA A 171 49.83 -22.71 -16.27
N SER A 172 49.43 -23.98 -16.23
CA SER A 172 48.34 -24.50 -15.42
C SER A 172 48.48 -24.01 -13.98
N ILE A 173 47.57 -23.14 -13.54
CA ILE A 173 47.44 -22.76 -12.14
C ILE A 173 46.84 -23.97 -11.43
N THR A 174 47.68 -24.76 -10.77
CA THR A 174 47.24 -25.84 -9.89
C THR A 174 46.63 -25.24 -8.62
N ASN A 175 45.34 -24.93 -8.69
CA ASN A 175 44.54 -24.66 -7.49
C ASN A 175 44.39 -25.99 -6.72
N ALA A 176 45.18 -26.18 -5.67
CA ALA A 176 45.03 -27.32 -4.77
C ALA A 176 43.72 -27.16 -3.99
N GLN A 177 42.72 -27.98 -4.32
CA GLN A 177 41.45 -28.02 -3.63
C GLN A 177 41.67 -28.69 -2.26
N LEU A 178 41.67 -27.90 -1.18
CA LEU A 178 42.03 -28.34 0.18
C LEU A 178 41.12 -29.45 0.76
N ASN A 179 39.96 -29.70 0.13
CA ASN A 179 38.99 -30.70 0.55
C ASN A 179 38.84 -31.86 -0.45
N ALA A 180 39.85 -32.10 -1.31
CA ALA A 180 39.80 -33.12 -2.36
C ALA A 180 39.47 -34.53 -1.83
N ASP A 181 39.84 -34.83 -0.58
CA ASP A 181 39.58 -36.13 0.04
C ASP A 181 38.14 -36.29 0.56
N GLU A 182 37.42 -35.20 0.83
CA GLU A 182 36.11 -35.19 1.49
C GLU A 182 34.94 -35.38 0.50
N PHE A 183 35.14 -35.06 -0.78
CA PHE A 183 34.08 -35.07 -1.80
C PHE A 183 34.34 -36.03 -2.96
N ARG A 184 35.14 -37.08 -2.74
CA ARG A 184 35.52 -38.07 -3.78
C ARG A 184 34.33 -38.75 -4.47
N ASN A 185 33.14 -38.72 -3.86
CA ASN A 185 31.93 -39.36 -4.38
C ASN A 185 30.83 -38.36 -4.80
N VAL A 186 31.17 -37.07 -4.96
CA VAL A 186 30.20 -36.08 -5.44
C VAL A 186 30.41 -35.86 -6.93
N GLU A 187 29.48 -36.36 -7.73
CA GLU A 187 29.40 -36.07 -9.17
C GLU A 187 28.93 -34.62 -9.34
N TYR A 188 29.88 -33.73 -9.69
CA TYR A 188 29.55 -32.35 -10.00
C TYR A 188 28.94 -32.29 -11.40
N HIS A 189 27.63 -32.09 -11.49
CA HIS A 189 26.98 -31.78 -12.76
C HIS A 189 27.41 -30.38 -13.21
N LEU A 190 28.32 -30.31 -14.19
CA LEU A 190 28.85 -29.07 -14.78
C LEU A 190 27.78 -28.19 -15.43
N GLU A 191 26.55 -28.69 -15.58
CA GLU A 191 25.43 -28.01 -16.23
C GLU A 191 24.38 -27.48 -15.25
N PHE A 192 24.73 -27.39 -13.96
CA PHE A 192 23.85 -26.79 -12.96
C PHE A 192 23.78 -25.28 -13.17
N ASP A 193 22.64 -24.83 -13.71
CA ASP A 193 22.30 -23.41 -13.83
C ASP A 193 21.51 -23.00 -12.59
N PRO A 194 22.13 -22.29 -11.63
CA PRO A 194 21.48 -21.91 -10.37
C PRO A 194 20.33 -20.91 -10.58
N ILE A 195 20.33 -20.17 -11.69
CA ILE A 195 19.28 -19.20 -12.00
C ILE A 195 18.02 -19.93 -12.46
N ALA A 196 18.17 -20.92 -13.33
CA ALA A 196 17.06 -21.76 -13.79
C ALA A 196 16.42 -22.57 -12.64
N ALA A 197 17.23 -23.10 -11.71
CA ALA A 197 16.75 -23.84 -10.56
C ALA A 197 15.91 -22.98 -9.58
N ALA A 198 16.30 -21.71 -9.39
CA ALA A 198 15.56 -20.77 -8.54
C ALA A 198 14.24 -20.31 -9.17
N GLN A 199 14.11 -20.38 -10.50
CA GLN A 199 12.92 -19.94 -11.23
C GLN A 199 11.90 -21.05 -11.48
N GLY A 200 12.21 -22.31 -11.15
CA GLY A 200 11.26 -23.42 -11.25
C GLY A 200 10.90 -23.85 -12.68
N GLU A 201 11.74 -23.54 -13.66
CA GLU A 201 11.52 -23.92 -15.06
C GLU A 201 11.77 -25.43 -15.27
N PRO A 202 10.79 -26.21 -15.76
CA PRO A 202 10.99 -27.63 -16.02
C PRO A 202 11.86 -27.82 -17.27
N ARG A 203 13.10 -28.33 -17.11
CA ARG A 203 13.91 -28.78 -18.26
C ARG A 203 13.16 -29.89 -18.98
N GLY A 204 12.83 -29.65 -20.25
CA GLY A 204 12.14 -30.60 -21.12
C GLY A 204 12.83 -31.96 -21.12
N LEU A 205 12.09 -32.98 -20.71
CA LEU A 205 12.46 -34.39 -20.85
C LEU A 205 12.65 -34.67 -22.35
N GLN A 206 13.90 -34.84 -22.78
CA GLN A 206 14.19 -35.56 -24.01
C GLN A 206 13.70 -36.99 -23.84
N SER A 207 12.65 -37.31 -24.60
CA SER A 207 12.13 -38.65 -24.80
C SER A 207 13.25 -39.55 -25.34
N LEU A 208 13.84 -40.36 -24.47
CA LEU A 208 14.66 -41.50 -24.87
C LEU A 208 13.70 -42.67 -25.15
N ASN A 209 13.37 -42.86 -26.42
CA ASN A 209 12.76 -44.08 -26.93
C ASN A 209 13.62 -45.30 -26.54
N PRO A 210 13.08 -46.33 -25.88
CA PRO A 210 13.73 -47.62 -25.85
C PRO A 210 13.33 -48.42 -27.10
N VAL A 211 14.35 -48.83 -27.84
CA VAL A 211 14.33 -49.85 -28.88
C VAL A 211 13.66 -51.12 -28.33
N LEU A 212 12.46 -51.44 -28.83
CA LEU A 212 11.76 -52.69 -28.53
C LEU A 212 11.91 -53.63 -29.73
N ASN A 213 13.01 -54.38 -29.72
CA ASN A 213 13.21 -55.54 -30.57
C ASN A 213 12.77 -56.78 -29.76
N ARG A 214 11.54 -57.26 -29.98
CA ARG A 214 11.11 -58.61 -29.57
C ARG A 214 9.99 -59.11 -30.48
N SER A 215 10.42 -59.93 -31.44
CA SER A 215 9.80 -61.16 -31.90
C SER A 215 8.38 -61.50 -31.41
N ASN A 216 7.45 -61.55 -32.38
CA ASN A 216 6.29 -62.45 -32.39
C ASN A 216 6.73 -63.90 -32.14
N PRO A 217 5.90 -64.74 -31.49
CA PRO A 217 4.79 -65.39 -32.21
C PRO A 217 3.49 -65.55 -31.41
N SER A 218 2.40 -65.47 -32.19
CA SER A 218 1.22 -66.33 -32.24
C SER A 218 0.87 -67.21 -31.04
N VAL A 219 -0.42 -67.25 -30.68
CA VAL A 219 -1.29 -68.43 -30.85
C VAL A 219 -2.69 -68.13 -30.27
N LEU A 220 -3.68 -68.32 -31.16
CA LEU A 220 -5.12 -68.57 -30.98
C LEU A 220 -5.98 -67.58 -30.19
#